data_AF-Q9Y8H9-F1
#
_entry.id   AF-Q9Y8H9-F1
#
_cell.length_a   1.000
_cell.length_b   1.000
_cell.length_c   1.000
_cell.angle_alpha   90.00
_cell.angle_beta   90.00
_cell.angle_gamma   90.00
#
_symmetry.space_group_name_H-M   'P 1'
#
loop_
_entity.id
_entity.type
_entity.pdbx_description
1 polymer ?
#
loop_
_entity_poly.entity_id
_entity_poly.type
_entity_poly.pdbx_seq_one_letter_code
_entity_poly.pdbx_strand_id
1 'polypeptide(L)' 'PLATADLFRRIVERTPARRDQDHPRIIIYNNPKIPDRTAFILGNGPDPRPELIASAKKLESWGADFIIMP' A
#
# COMPACT_ATOMS: atom_id res chain seq x y z
N PRO A 1 -5.29 -7.52 -2.76
CA PRO A 1 -4.28 -8.19 -1.89
C PRO A 1 -3.07 -8.74 -2.65
N LEU A 2 -3.29 -9.49 -3.74
CA LEU A 2 -2.20 -10.10 -4.50
C LEU A 2 -1.22 -9.07 -5.09
N ALA A 3 -1.72 -7.98 -5.67
CA ALA A 3 -0.88 -6.89 -6.17
C ALA A 3 0.04 -6.29 -5.09
N THR A 4 -0.44 -6.20 -3.84
CA THR A 4 0.36 -5.73 -2.69
C THR A 4 1.48 -6.71 -2.36
N ALA A 5 1.22 -8.01 -2.36
CA ALA A 5 2.25 -9.03 -2.13
C ALA A 5 3.29 -9.04 -3.26
N ASP A 6 2.85 -8.89 -4.51
CA ASP A 6 3.76 -8.80 -5.67
C ASP A 6 4.65 -7.55 -5.61
N LEU A 7 4.10 -6.40 -5.20
CA LEU A 7 4.91 -5.19 -4.99
C LEU A 7 6.00 -5.42 -3.94
N PHE A 8 5.67 -6.02 -2.80
CA PHE A 8 6.66 -6.31 -1.77
C PHE A 8 7.76 -7.24 -2.29
N ARG A 9 7.38 -8.33 -2.96
CA ARG A 9 8.33 -9.25 -3.61
C ARG A 9 9.27 -8.51 -4.57
N ARG A 10 8.72 -7.64 -5.43
CA ARG A 10 9.52 -6.85 -6.39
C ARG A 10 10.48 -5.87 -5.70
N ILE A 11 10.08 -5.25 -4.58
CA ILE A 11 10.97 -4.38 -3.81
C ILE A 11 12.15 -5.18 -3.27
N VAL A 12 11.87 -6.34 -2.66
CA VAL A 12 12.92 -7.23 -2.13
C VAL A 12 13.87 -7.68 -3.25
N GLU A 13 13.35 -8.18 -4.36
CA GLU A 13 14.17 -8.68 -5.48
C GLU A 13 15.01 -7.60 -6.17
N ARG A 14 14.54 -6.35 -6.17
CA ARG A 14 15.23 -5.22 -6.83
C ARG A 14 16.10 -4.40 -5.88
N THR A 15 16.09 -4.71 -4.59
CA THR A 15 16.97 -4.04 -3.62
C THR A 15 18.36 -4.67 -3.69
N PRO A 16 19.42 -3.91 -4.01
CA PRO A 16 20.78 -4.43 -3.94
C PRO A 16 21.20 -4.61 -2.47
N ALA A 17 21.01 -5.81 -1.93
CA ALA A 17 21.33 -6.17 -0.55
C ALA A 17 22.28 -7.38 -0.51
N ARG A 18 23.19 -7.42 0.46
CA ARG A 18 24.08 -8.58 0.69
C ARG A 18 23.63 -9.44 1.88
N ARG A 19 22.80 -8.87 2.75
CA ARG A 19 22.18 -9.47 3.94
C ARG A 19 20.86 -8.77 4.24
N ASP A 20 20.01 -9.39 5.05
CA ASP A 20 18.66 -8.89 5.33
C ASP A 20 18.64 -7.46 5.90
N GLN A 21 19.63 -7.09 6.72
CA GLN A 21 19.71 -5.77 7.34
C GLN A 21 20.02 -4.64 6.35
N ASP A 22 20.44 -4.97 5.12
CA ASP A 22 20.68 -3.98 4.08
C ASP A 22 19.37 -3.59 3.34
N HIS A 23 18.27 -4.30 3.58
CA HIS A 23 16.96 -3.95 3.01
C HIS A 23 16.35 -2.72 3.70
N PRO A 24 15.59 -1.89 2.97
CA PRO A 24 14.85 -0.80 3.57
C PRO A 24 13.78 -1.32 4.53
N ARG A 25 13.48 -0.56 5.58
CA ARG A 25 12.31 -0.82 6.44
C ARG A 25 11.05 -0.51 5.66
N ILE A 26 10.07 -1.41 5.71
CA ILE A 26 8.82 -1.29 4.94
C ILE A 26 7.64 -1.56 5.87
N ILE A 27 6.64 -0.69 5.82
CA ILE A 27 5.36 -0.88 6.49
C ILE A 27 4.32 -1.16 5.41
N ILE A 28 3.62 -2.30 5.52
CA ILE A 28 2.57 -2.68 4.57
C ILE A 28 1.22 -2.63 5.28
N TYR A 29 0.32 -1.80 4.78
CA TYR A 29 -1.07 -1.78 5.23
C TYR A 29 -1.99 -2.31 4.13
N ASN A 30 -2.39 -3.59 4.25
CA ASN A 30 -3.35 -4.19 3.33
C ASN A 30 -4.78 -4.01 3.85
N ASN A 31 -5.51 -3.03 3.31
CA ASN A 31 -6.92 -2.79 3.63
C ASN A 31 -7.83 -3.19 2.47
N PRO A 32 -8.24 -4.48 2.36
CA PRO A 32 -9.14 -4.93 1.29
C PRO A 32 -10.58 -4.41 1.45
N LYS A 33 -10.92 -3.73 2.56
CA LYS A 33 -12.24 -3.15 2.79
C LYS A 33 -12.42 -1.78 2.11
N ILE A 34 -11.37 -1.23 1.50
CA ILE A 34 -11.49 -0.03 0.67
C ILE A 34 -12.50 -0.32 -0.46
N PRO A 35 -13.52 0.53 -0.64
CA PRO A 35 -14.50 0.39 -1.72
C PRO A 35 -13.88 0.19 -3.11
N ASP A 36 -14.62 -0.48 -3.99
CA ASP A 36 -14.19 -0.70 -5.36
C ASP A 36 -14.07 0.63 -6.14
N ARG A 37 -12.88 0.91 -6.66
CA ARG A 37 -12.61 2.18 -7.36
C ARG A 37 -13.31 2.24 -8.71
N THR A 38 -13.43 1.12 -9.41
CA THR A 38 -14.08 1.07 -10.72
C THR A 38 -15.57 1.35 -10.58
N ALA A 39 -16.23 0.73 -9.59
CA ALA A 39 -17.62 0.98 -9.27
C ALA A 39 -17.87 2.46 -8.92
N PHE A 40 -16.99 3.08 -8.12
CA PHE A 40 -17.08 4.51 -7.81
C PHE A 40 -16.93 5.41 -9.05
N ILE A 41 -15.93 5.15 -9.90
CA ILE A 41 -15.71 5.92 -11.15
C ILE A 41 -16.91 5.80 -12.08
N LEU A 42 -17.56 4.64 -12.13
CA LEU A 42 -18.77 4.40 -12.91
C LEU A 42 -20.05 4.93 -12.24
N GLY A 43 -19.96 5.57 -11.07
CA GLY A 43 -21.11 6.12 -10.34
C GLY A 43 -21.97 5.09 -9.60
N ASN A 44 -21.52 3.83 -9.52
CA ASN A 44 -22.28 2.70 -8.99
C ASN A 44 -21.74 2.20 -7.63
N GLY A 45 -20.85 2.94 -6.99
CA GLY A 45 -20.15 2.49 -5.78
C GLY A 45 -19.91 3.60 -4.75
N PRO A 46 -19.61 3.23 -3.50
CA PRO A 46 -19.27 4.20 -2.47
C PRO A 46 -17.91 4.84 -2.74
N ASP A 47 -17.73 6.06 -2.23
CA ASP A 47 -16.48 6.80 -2.34
C ASP A 47 -15.33 6.08 -1.59
N PRO A 48 -14.24 5.69 -2.27
CA PRO A 48 -13.09 5.05 -1.64
C PRO A 48 -12.16 6.05 -0.93
N ARG A 49 -12.27 7.36 -1.22
CA ARG A 49 -11.34 8.38 -0.72
C ARG A 49 -11.24 8.44 0.82
N PRO A 50 -12.34 8.35 1.59
CA PRO A 50 -12.25 8.38 3.05
C PRO A 50 -11.37 7.24 3.62
N GLU A 51 -11.55 6.01 3.12
CA GLU A 51 -10.75 4.86 3.55
C GLU A 51 -9.29 4.96 3.08
N LEU A 52 -9.05 5.50 1.89
CA LEU A 52 -7.70 5.75 1.37
C LEU A 52 -6.95 6.78 2.22
N ILE A 53 -7.59 7.91 2.55
CA ILE A 53 -7.01 8.96 3.39
C ILE A 53 -6.73 8.42 4.80
N ALA A 54 -7.68 7.69 5.39
CA ALA A 54 -7.49 7.08 6.70
C ALA A 54 -6.33 6.07 6.72
N SER A 55 -6.21 5.27 5.65
CA SER A 55 -5.12 4.30 5.48
C SER A 55 -3.76 4.99 5.35
N ALA A 56 -3.69 6.08 4.57
CA ALA A 56 -2.47 6.87 4.41
C ALA A 56 -2.02 7.53 5.72
N LYS A 57 -2.96 8.14 6.47
CA LYS A 57 -2.68 8.74 7.79
C LYS A 57 -2.18 7.72 8.81
N LYS A 58 -2.66 6.47 8.76
CA LYS A 58 -2.12 5.40 9.62
C LYS A 58 -0.66 5.10 9.30
N LEU A 59 -0.33 4.95 8.01
CA LEU A 59 1.05 4.71 7.57
C LEU A 59 1.98 5.85 8.00
N GLU A 60 1.56 7.11 7.81
CA GLU A 60 2.27 8.29 8.30
C GLU A 60 2.49 8.21 9.82
N SER A 61 1.44 7.91 10.61
CA SER A 61 1.54 7.79 12.06
C SER A 61 2.45 6.65 12.55
N TRP A 62 2.62 5.60 11.73
CA TRP A 62 3.52 4.48 12.01
C TRP A 62 4.96 4.73 11.58
N GLY A 63 5.25 5.91 11.00
CA GLY A 63 6.59 6.35 10.63
C GLY A 63 6.96 6.08 9.18
N ALA A 64 6.00 6.00 8.26
CA ALA A 64 6.31 5.95 6.82
C ALA A 64 6.72 7.35 6.30
N ASP A 65 7.92 7.46 5.73
CA ASP A 65 8.43 8.71 5.14
C ASP A 65 7.77 9.04 3.78
N PHE A 66 7.33 8.01 3.05
CA PHE A 66 6.60 8.12 1.80
C PHE A 66 5.66 6.93 1.59
N ILE A 67 4.68 7.07 0.69
CA ILE A 67 3.65 6.06 0.44
C ILE A 67 3.58 5.76 -1.05
N ILE A 68 3.44 4.48 -1.38
CA ILE A 68 3.14 3.98 -2.73
C ILE A 68 1.92 3.06 -2.69
N MET A 69 1.16 3.00 -3.79
CA MET A 69 -0.05 2.18 -3.90
C MET A 69 0.05 1.29 -5.15
N PRO A 70 0.05 -0.05 -5.00
CA PRO A 70 0.03 -1.00 -6.11
C PRO A 70 -1.35 -1.23 -6.69
#